data_AF-U5C470-F1
#
_entry.id   AF-U5C470-F1
#
_cell.length_a   1.000
_cell.length_b   1.000
_cell.length_c   1.000
_cell.angle_alpha   90.00
_cell.angle_beta   90.00
_cell.angle_gamma   90.00
#
_symmetry.space_group_name_H-M   'P 1'
#
loop_
_entity.id
_entity.type
_entity.pdbx_description
1 polymer ?
#
loop_
_entity_poly.entity_id
_entity_poly.type
_entity_poly.pdbx_seq_one_letter_code
_entity_poly.pdbx_strand_id
1 'polypeptide(L)'
;MKKLLSLLLFCFLCNFAYSKDPGEKTFLVIFDKSELKENKSTAAFIELSLMGIFQTRSYSGNSDAAILVKIPNSTMDKCQLGEFTVRLNKNETLSLNEIAFQIIDLNESKEVYQELLASFEEKTQKIKKAERAVKSAPAP
;
A
#
# COMPACT_ATOMS: atom_id res chain seq x y z
N MET A 1 4.66 -23.23 -45.96
CA MET A 1 5.35 -23.19 -44.64
C MET A 1 5.52 -21.77 -44.09
N LYS A 2 6.03 -20.78 -44.84
CA LYS A 2 6.22 -19.40 -44.35
C LYS A 2 4.94 -18.72 -43.81
N LYS A 3 3.79 -18.94 -44.44
CA LYS A 3 2.48 -18.40 -43.99
C LYS A 3 2.00 -19.02 -42.67
N LEU A 4 2.30 -20.31 -42.45
CA LEU A 4 1.94 -21.02 -41.23
C LEU A 4 2.79 -20.52 -40.05
N LEU A 5 4.09 -20.30 -40.29
CA LEU A 5 5.01 -19.74 -39.31
C LEU A 5 4.62 -18.30 -38.93
N SER A 6 4.22 -17.48 -39.91
CA SER A 6 3.74 -16.12 -39.66
C SER A 6 2.45 -16.09 -38.84
N LEU A 7 1.52 -17.02 -39.08
CA LEU A 7 0.28 -17.13 -38.32
C LEU A 7 0.57 -17.56 -36.87
N LEU A 8 1.47 -18.52 -36.68
CA LEU A 8 1.84 -19.03 -35.37
C LEU A 8 2.58 -17.97 -34.54
N LEU A 9 3.45 -17.18 -35.16
CA LEU A 9 4.12 -16.04 -34.54
C LEU A 9 3.12 -14.93 -34.13
N PHE A 10 2.14 -14.64 -35.00
CA PHE A 10 1.10 -13.66 -34.70
C PHE A 10 0.22 -14.10 -33.51
N CYS A 11 -0.21 -15.37 -33.48
CA CYS A 11 -0.95 -15.91 -32.35
C CYS A 11 -0.15 -15.90 -31.04
N PHE A 12 1.16 -16.16 -31.09
CA PHE A 12 2.01 -16.11 -29.91
C PHE A 12 2.12 -14.69 -29.34
N LEU A 13 2.26 -13.69 -30.21
CA LEU A 13 2.33 -12.27 -29.83
C LEU A 13 1.03 -11.76 -29.17
N CYS A 14 -0.13 -12.25 -29.61
CA CYS A 14 -1.43 -11.85 -29.03
C CYS A 14 -1.66 -12.35 -27.60
N ASN A 15 -0.93 -13.37 -27.12
CA ASN A 15 -1.12 -13.93 -25.78
C ASN A 15 -0.30 -13.24 -24.68
N PHE A 16 0.63 -12.34 -25.03
CA PHE A 16 1.44 -11.61 -24.04
C PHE A 16 0.74 -10.37 -23.45
N ALA A 17 -0.48 -10.06 -23.88
CA ALA A 17 -1.18 -8.83 -23.49
C ALA A 17 -2.05 -8.94 -22.23
N TYR A 18 -1.93 -10.01 -21.44
CA TYR A 18 -2.64 -10.13 -20.16
C TYR A 18 -1.80 -9.51 -19.04
N SER A 19 -1.93 -8.20 -18.83
CA SER A 19 -1.47 -7.55 -17.61
C SER A 19 -2.49 -7.81 -16.50
N LYS A 20 -2.01 -8.25 -15.33
CA LYS A 20 -2.83 -8.26 -14.11
C LYS A 20 -3.24 -6.80 -13.83
N ASP A 21 -4.52 -6.57 -13.56
CA ASP A 21 -4.99 -5.25 -13.13
C ASP A 21 -4.23 -4.89 -11.84
N PRO A 22 -3.47 -3.78 -11.81
CA PRO A 22 -2.68 -3.40 -10.65
C PRO A 22 -3.53 -3.10 -9.40
N GLY A 23 -4.86 -3.02 -9.52
CA GLY A 23 -5.76 -2.85 -8.39
C GLY A 23 -5.66 -1.46 -7.74
N GLU A 24 -6.44 -1.24 -6.69
CA GLU A 24 -6.42 0.00 -5.90
C GLU A 24 -5.40 -0.11 -4.77
N LYS A 25 -4.56 0.92 -4.62
CA LYS A 25 -3.67 1.07 -3.46
C LYS A 25 -4.13 2.22 -2.57
N THR A 26 -4.04 2.00 -1.26
CA THR A 26 -4.33 3.04 -0.26
C THR A 26 -3.10 3.31 0.59
N PHE A 27 -2.72 4.57 0.66
CA PHE A 27 -1.63 5.06 1.51
C PHE A 27 -2.19 5.91 2.64
N LEU A 28 -1.55 5.82 3.81
CA LEU A 28 -1.74 6.72 4.93
C LEU A 28 -0.48 7.56 5.10
N VAL A 29 -0.61 8.87 4.92
CA VAL A 29 0.45 9.85 5.15
C VAL A 29 0.21 10.49 6.50
N ILE A 30 1.18 10.39 7.41
CA ILE A 30 1.12 10.94 8.77
C ILE A 30 2.09 12.11 8.86
N PHE A 31 1.68 13.17 9.51
CA PHE A 31 2.46 14.40 9.70
C PHE A 31 2.65 14.69 11.19
N ASP A 32 3.77 15.30 11.54
CA ASP A 32 3.96 15.85 12.87
C ASP A 32 3.13 17.15 13.03
N LYS A 33 2.23 17.16 14.02
CA LYS A 33 1.36 18.31 14.30
C LYS A 33 2.13 19.55 14.73
N SER A 34 3.24 19.39 15.45
CA SER A 34 4.07 20.49 15.91
C SER A 34 4.79 21.17 14.75
N GLU A 35 5.40 20.36 13.87
CA GLU A 35 6.06 20.83 12.65
C GLU A 35 5.07 21.55 11.71
N LEU A 36 3.87 20.98 11.51
CA LEU A 36 2.85 21.64 10.70
C LEU A 36 2.43 23.00 11.28
N LYS A 37 2.33 23.12 12.61
CA LYS A 37 1.98 24.40 13.27
C LYS A 37 3.08 25.44 13.09
N GLU A 38 4.34 25.05 13.26
CA GLU A 38 5.50 25.92 13.06
C GLU A 38 5.54 26.47 11.62
N ASN A 39 5.23 25.60 10.65
CA ASN A 39 5.16 25.94 9.24
C ASN A 39 3.83 26.60 8.80
N LYS A 40 2.94 26.91 9.77
CA LYS A 40 1.61 27.51 9.54
C LYS A 40 0.78 26.74 8.50
N SER A 41 0.87 25.41 8.55
CA SER A 41 0.22 24.49 7.63
C SER A 41 -0.73 23.53 8.34
N THR A 42 -1.49 22.78 7.56
CA THR A 42 -2.38 21.72 8.02
C THR A 42 -2.40 20.59 7.00
N ALA A 43 -2.71 19.36 7.45
CA ALA A 43 -2.91 18.23 6.54
C ALA A 43 -3.97 18.53 5.46
N ALA A 44 -5.05 19.24 5.81
CA ALA A 44 -6.08 19.66 4.86
C ALA A 44 -5.56 20.65 3.81
N PHE A 45 -4.61 21.52 4.16
CA PHE A 45 -3.98 22.43 3.20
C PHE A 45 -3.05 21.68 2.24
N ILE A 46 -2.22 20.78 2.77
CA ILE A 46 -1.31 19.94 1.97
C ILE A 46 -2.12 19.05 1.00
N GLU A 47 -3.23 18.48 1.48
CA GLU A 47 -4.15 17.64 0.70
C GLU A 47 -4.60 18.30 -0.60
N LEU A 48 -4.79 19.62 -0.63
CA LEU A 48 -5.21 20.35 -1.85
C LEU A 48 -4.26 20.13 -3.03
N SER A 49 -2.97 19.88 -2.76
CA SER A 49 -1.97 19.60 -3.81
C SER A 49 -2.17 18.21 -4.45
N LEU A 50 -2.84 17.30 -3.76
CA LEU A 50 -3.02 15.90 -4.15
C LEU A 50 -4.42 15.62 -4.71
N MET A 51 -5.44 16.39 -4.30
CA MET A 51 -6.84 16.20 -4.71
C MET A 51 -7.07 16.24 -6.23
N GLY A 52 -6.20 16.93 -6.98
CA GLY A 52 -6.28 16.98 -8.45
C GLY A 52 -5.80 15.70 -9.14
N ILE A 53 -5.12 14.81 -8.41
CA ILE A 53 -4.43 13.63 -8.94
C ILE A 53 -5.01 12.34 -8.33
N PHE A 54 -5.33 12.38 -7.03
CA PHE A 54 -5.74 11.22 -6.25
C PHE A 54 -7.04 11.48 -5.50
N GLN A 55 -7.72 10.40 -5.13
CA GLN A 55 -8.82 10.48 -4.17
C GLN A 55 -8.22 10.58 -2.76
N THR A 56 -8.37 11.73 -2.12
CA THR A 56 -7.78 11.98 -0.81
C THR A 56 -8.82 12.26 0.26
N ARG A 57 -8.43 12.06 1.52
CA ARG A 57 -9.16 12.55 2.68
C ARG A 57 -8.20 12.93 3.81
N SER A 58 -8.20 14.19 4.21
CA SER A 58 -7.48 14.61 5.42
C SER A 58 -8.24 14.28 6.70
N TYR A 59 -7.46 13.99 7.75
CA TYR A 59 -7.92 13.73 9.11
C TYR A 59 -7.13 14.62 10.07
N SER A 60 -7.84 15.23 11.01
CA SER A 60 -7.26 16.11 12.04
C SER A 60 -8.16 16.18 13.28
N GLY A 61 -7.71 16.91 14.31
CA GLY A 61 -8.40 17.04 15.59
C GLY A 61 -7.70 16.24 16.68
N ASN A 62 -8.42 15.32 17.33
CA ASN A 62 -7.88 14.46 18.39
C ASN A 62 -6.91 13.39 17.86
N SER A 63 -7.04 13.01 16.59
CA SER A 63 -6.15 12.08 15.89
C SER A 63 -4.94 12.80 15.31
N ASP A 64 -3.84 12.09 15.04
CA ASP A 64 -2.69 12.65 14.32
C ASP A 64 -3.09 13.30 12.99
N ALA A 65 -2.33 14.31 12.58
CA ALA A 65 -2.58 14.97 11.30
C ALA A 65 -2.21 13.97 10.20
N ALA A 66 -3.18 13.60 9.37
CA ALA A 66 -2.97 12.56 8.37
C ALA A 66 -3.77 12.82 7.09
N ILE A 67 -3.32 12.23 5.99
CA ILE A 67 -4.04 12.18 4.72
C ILE A 67 -4.11 10.73 4.28
N LEU A 68 -5.32 10.27 3.98
CA LEU A 68 -5.54 8.99 3.31
C LEU A 68 -5.57 9.24 1.80
N VAL A 69 -4.71 8.55 1.06
CA VAL A 69 -4.55 8.72 -0.39
C VAL A 69 -4.91 7.40 -1.07
N LYS A 70 -5.96 7.42 -1.89
CA LYS A 70 -6.41 6.28 -2.70
C LYS A 70 -6.02 6.50 -4.14
N ILE A 71 -5.31 5.52 -4.69
CA ILE A 71 -4.79 5.57 -6.05
C ILE A 71 -5.38 4.38 -6.83
N PRO A 72 -6.28 4.64 -7.80
CA PRO A 72 -6.86 3.58 -8.62
C PRO A 72 -5.84 3.04 -9.62
N ASN A 73 -5.92 1.74 -9.90
CA ASN A 73 -5.17 1.05 -10.97
C ASN A 73 -3.67 1.35 -10.96
N SER A 74 -3.02 1.28 -9.80
CA SER A 74 -1.67 1.82 -9.64
C SER A 74 -0.69 0.80 -9.07
N THR A 75 0.46 0.68 -9.73
CA THR A 75 1.64 -0.01 -9.21
C THR A 75 2.50 0.90 -8.33
N MET A 76 2.01 2.09 -8.00
CA MET A 76 2.78 3.08 -7.24
C MET A 76 3.16 2.53 -5.87
N ASP A 77 4.37 2.82 -5.41
CA ASP A 77 4.83 2.51 -4.06
C ASP A 77 4.90 3.75 -3.17
N LYS A 78 5.17 3.54 -1.88
CA LYS A 78 5.27 4.63 -0.90
C LYS A 78 6.38 5.63 -1.23
N CYS A 79 7.47 5.17 -1.83
CA CYS A 79 8.62 6.02 -2.17
C CYS A 79 8.22 6.96 -3.31
N GLN A 80 7.57 6.43 -4.34
CA GLN A 80 7.05 7.20 -5.46
C GLN A 80 5.97 8.21 -5.03
N LEU A 81 5.09 7.83 -4.10
CA LEU A 81 4.15 8.79 -3.50
C LEU A 81 4.90 9.89 -2.73
N GLY A 82 5.97 9.53 -2.02
CA GLY A 82 6.81 10.46 -1.26
C GLY A 82 7.49 11.54 -2.11
N GLU A 83 7.79 11.26 -3.37
CA GLU A 83 8.39 12.23 -4.30
C GLU A 83 7.37 13.29 -4.80
N PHE A 84 6.08 13.14 -4.50
CA PHE A 84 5.09 14.14 -4.91
C PHE A 84 5.35 15.47 -4.20
N THR A 85 5.50 16.50 -5.02
CA THR A 85 5.67 17.87 -4.58
C THR A 85 4.33 18.43 -4.09
N VAL A 86 4.29 18.87 -2.83
CA VAL A 86 3.12 19.42 -2.16
C VAL A 86 3.40 20.82 -1.62
N ARG A 87 2.37 21.65 -1.64
CA ARG A 87 2.46 23.00 -1.08
C ARG A 87 2.34 22.95 0.43
N LEU A 88 3.42 23.30 1.13
CA LEU A 88 3.43 23.38 2.58
C LEU A 88 2.71 24.64 3.06
N ASN A 89 3.01 25.79 2.45
CA ASN A 89 2.39 27.07 2.79
C ASN A 89 2.37 28.00 1.55
N LYS A 90 2.11 29.30 1.74
CA LYS A 90 2.04 30.24 0.62
C LYS A 90 3.36 30.38 -0.16
N ASN A 91 4.49 30.14 0.48
CA ASN A 91 5.81 30.45 -0.07
C ASN A 91 6.67 29.21 -0.32
N GLU A 92 6.26 28.07 0.21
CA GLU A 92 7.09 26.89 0.30
C GLU A 92 6.38 25.66 -0.25
N THR A 93 7.14 24.87 -0.98
CA THR A 93 6.71 23.63 -1.62
C THR A 93 7.82 22.61 -1.41
N LEU A 94 7.47 21.44 -0.91
CA LEU A 94 8.39 20.36 -0.57
C LEU A 94 7.86 19.04 -1.12
N SER A 95 8.69 18.01 -1.21
CA SER A 95 8.22 16.65 -1.42
C SER A 95 7.47 16.13 -0.19
N LEU A 96 6.57 15.16 -0.37
CA LEU A 96 5.92 14.49 0.76
C LEU A 96 6.94 13.82 1.70
N ASN A 97 8.06 13.30 1.17
CA ASN A 97 9.13 12.70 1.96
C ASN A 97 9.78 13.69 2.96
N GLU A 98 9.78 14.99 2.65
CA GLU A 98 10.40 16.00 3.51
C GLU A 98 9.51 16.45 4.67
N ILE A 99 8.18 16.36 4.53
CA ILE A 99 7.21 16.86 5.52
C ILE A 99 6.38 15.76 6.18
N ALA A 100 6.25 14.60 5.55
CA ALA A 100 5.55 13.47 6.16
C ALA A 100 6.46 12.83 7.22
N PHE A 101 5.92 12.68 8.43
CA PHE A 101 6.54 11.87 9.46
C PHE A 101 6.64 10.40 9.01
N GLN A 102 5.59 9.90 8.34
CA GLN A 102 5.56 8.55 7.81
C GLN A 102 4.59 8.40 6.64
N ILE A 103 4.95 7.59 5.66
CA ILE A 103 4.05 7.13 4.58
C ILE A 103 3.90 5.61 4.69
N ILE A 104 2.68 5.14 4.89
CA ILE A 104 2.34 3.73 5.12
C ILE A 104 1.52 3.21 3.95
N ASP A 105 1.96 2.11 3.34
CA ASP A 105 1.13 1.32 2.42
C ASP A 105 0.19 0.42 3.24
N LEU A 106 -1.11 0.74 3.23
CA LEU A 106 -2.10 0.00 4.01
C LEU A 106 -2.40 -1.37 3.39
N ASN A 107 -2.17 -1.54 2.09
CA ASN A 107 -2.37 -2.82 1.43
C ASN A 107 -1.24 -3.79 1.84
N GLU A 108 0.01 -3.34 1.78
CA GLU A 108 1.17 -4.11 2.26
C GLU A 108 0.99 -4.50 3.73
N SER A 109 0.58 -3.54 4.57
CA SER A 109 0.32 -3.77 5.99
C SER A 109 -0.74 -4.84 6.24
N LYS A 110 -1.80 -4.86 5.41
CA LYS A 110 -2.87 -5.87 5.49
C LYS A 110 -2.39 -7.24 5.07
N GLU A 111 -1.61 -7.33 4.00
CA GLU A 111 -1.05 -8.60 3.51
C GLU A 111 -0.12 -9.24 4.55
N VAL A 112 0.82 -8.45 5.10
CA VAL A 112 1.72 -8.90 6.17
C VAL A 112 0.95 -9.36 7.40
N TYR A 113 -0.10 -8.63 7.79
CA TYR A 113 -0.96 -9.01 8.91
C TYR A 113 -1.69 -10.33 8.66
N GLN A 114 -2.22 -10.55 7.46
CA GLN A 114 -2.91 -11.79 7.09
C GLN A 114 -1.95 -12.99 7.06
N GLU A 115 -0.75 -12.80 6.52
CA GLU A 115 0.29 -13.83 6.53
C GLU A 115 0.69 -14.21 7.97
N LEU A 116 0.86 -13.22 8.83
CA LEU A 116 1.17 -13.46 10.24
C LEU A 116 0.07 -14.28 10.93
N LEU A 117 -1.20 -13.91 10.73
CA LEU A 117 -2.34 -14.67 11.26
C LEU A 117 -2.35 -16.12 10.76
N ALA A 118 -2.16 -16.33 9.46
CA ALA A 118 -2.10 -17.66 8.86
C ALA A 118 -0.97 -18.51 9.49
N SER A 119 0.18 -17.91 9.75
CA SER A 119 1.31 -18.60 10.39
C SER A 119 1.00 -19.05 11.82
N PHE A 120 0.21 -18.28 12.58
CA PHE A 120 -0.22 -18.64 13.93
C PHE A 120 -1.26 -19.77 13.92
N GLU A 121 -2.20 -19.73 12.97
CA GLU A 121 -3.17 -20.81 12.79
C GLU A 121 -2.48 -22.12 12.41
N GLU A 122 -1.52 -22.08 11.48
CA GLU A 122 -0.77 -23.26 11.06
C GLU A 122 0.03 -23.87 12.24
N LYS A 123 0.68 -23.04 13.06
CA LYS A 123 1.38 -23.49 14.28
C LYS A 123 0.42 -24.18 15.25
N THR A 124 -0.75 -23.60 15.48
CA THR A 124 -1.77 -24.15 16.39
C THR A 124 -2.33 -25.47 15.86
N GLN A 125 -2.54 -25.59 14.55
CA GLN A 125 -2.98 -26.85 13.93
C GLN A 125 -1.91 -27.94 14.01
N LYS A 126 -0.62 -27.60 13.83
CA LYS A 126 0.49 -28.54 14.02
C LYS A 126 0.58 -29.06 15.45
N ILE A 127 0.42 -28.18 16.45
CA ILE A 127 0.38 -28.57 17.88
C ILE A 127 -0.79 -29.51 18.16
N LYS A 128 -2.00 -29.18 17.71
CA LYS A 128 -3.19 -30.04 17.89
C LYS A 128 -3.04 -31.40 17.20
N LYS A 129 -2.40 -31.46 16.03
CA LYS A 129 -2.10 -32.73 15.33
C LYS A 129 -1.07 -33.55 16.09
N ALA A 130 -0.03 -32.92 16.65
CA ALA A 130 0.98 -33.59 17.47
C ALA A 130 0.39 -34.16 18.77
N GLU A 131 -0.47 -33.42 19.47
CA GLU A 131 -1.15 -33.91 20.68
C GLU A 131 -2.08 -35.10 20.39
N ARG A 132 -2.77 -35.09 19.25
CA ARG A 132 -3.60 -36.23 18.82
C ARG A 132 -2.75 -37.45 18.49
N ALA A 133 -1.59 -37.27 17.86
CA ALA A 133 -0.65 -38.35 17.55
C ALA A 133 -0.06 -38.99 18.82
N VAL A 134 0.23 -38.19 19.86
CA VAL A 134 0.71 -38.67 21.16
C VAL A 134 -0.37 -39.44 21.92
N LYS A 135 -1.64 -39.02 21.84
CA LYS A 135 -2.77 -39.74 22.47
C LYS A 135 -3.17 -41.03 21.76
N SER A 136 -2.79 -41.21 20.49
CA SER A 136 -3.08 -42.42 19.71
C SER A 136 -1.96 -43.46 19.70
N ALA A 137 -0.82 -43.18 20.34
CA ALA A 137 0.27 -44.15 20.47
C ALA A 137 -0.14 -45.26 21.47
N PRO A 138 -0.12 -46.54 21.09
CA PRO A 138 -0.43 -47.63 22.01
C PRO A 138 0.67 -47.70 23.08
N ALA A 139 0.26 -47.85 24.34
CA ALA A 139 1.18 -48.11 25.45
C ALA A 139 1.90 -49.46 25.23
N PRO A 140 3.18 -49.59 25.65
CA PRO A 140 3.93 -50.84 25.55
C PRO A 140 3.30 -51.97 26.37
#